data_AF-A0A0L6JKN8-F1
#
_entry.id   AF-A0A0L6JKN8-F1
#
_cell.length_a   1.000
_cell.length_b   1.000
_cell.length_c   1.000
_cell.angle_alpha   90.00
_cell.angle_beta   90.00
_cell.angle_gamma   90.00
#
_symmetry.space_group_name_H-M   'P 1'
#
loop_
_entity.id
_entity.type
_entity.pdbx_description
1 polymer ?
#
loop_
_entity_poly.entity_id
_entity_poly.type
_entity_poly.pdbx_seq_one_letter_code
_entity_poly.pdbx_strand_id
1 'polypeptide(L)'
;MIMNEKMENLLRKSDRDFFQHYLDDYNFITTQIGEKLNLVCNSYNEFIDTPIEVIDEKDYKFVIFAADQNLVSSSMSFDPALNTVVEGLPKIDINNIPQRVLNVIEQHKGGEKITLSSDNVIFAGRTENAYAFMIPLNDMSYKTISNYFNCLLKDINVSINPLTPYIMNIFNINSQEAYTKYLQLPENLPNRIKELAEKITSTQNNRYDKVKAIETYLSDNYKYTLTPDDTPSGRDFVDYFLFDLKKGYCTYYATSMVVMLRSLGIPARYVEGYIVTSGSKKGNEYHVTNEKAHAWVEAYFEGFGWIKFEPTAAYASTVNNENKNDDRSEDTKGGKPSWIDGKNSPSNNYELQVKQLPADNKKLITLVIVIVLVSLCILAFAALVLFNHIKGRRKLNKLTKMSPRDSIISSYKLILFYMSLLGYGKEDGETPKDYANRMGKSIVANHANLNTVTDVFILARYSNNAITDKDKAHVLDSFNNLSLYTKQNLGKFKHFTLKYLQGKI
;
A
#
# COMPACT_ATOMS: atom_id res chain seq x y z
N MET A 1 -6.69 -1.61 -12.62
CA MET A 1 -8.09 -1.21 -12.82
C MET A 1 -8.05 -0.02 -13.75
N ILE A 2 -8.47 -0.18 -15.01
CA ILE A 2 -8.55 0.94 -15.94
C ILE A 2 -9.66 1.85 -15.40
N MET A 3 -9.31 3.05 -14.99
CA MET A 3 -10.28 4.02 -14.51
C MET A 3 -11.09 4.49 -15.71
N ASN A 4 -12.42 4.42 -15.63
CA ASN A 4 -13.26 4.88 -16.73
C ASN A 4 -13.51 6.39 -16.61
N GLU A 5 -13.87 7.03 -17.73
CA GLU A 5 -14.11 8.47 -17.82
C GLU A 5 -15.13 8.97 -16.77
N LYS A 6 -16.13 8.15 -16.45
CA LYS A 6 -17.11 8.47 -15.41
C LYS A 6 -16.47 8.60 -14.03
N MET A 7 -15.56 7.69 -13.66
CA MET A 7 -14.83 7.75 -12.40
C MET A 7 -13.87 8.94 -12.36
N GLU A 8 -13.17 9.23 -13.46
CA GLU A 8 -12.29 10.40 -13.53
C GLU A 8 -13.06 11.71 -13.32
N ASN A 9 -14.23 11.85 -13.94
CA ASN A 9 -15.11 13.02 -13.76
C ASN A 9 -15.59 13.18 -12.31
N LEU A 10 -15.76 12.07 -11.57
CA LEU A 10 -16.09 12.12 -10.15
C LEU A 10 -14.88 12.53 -9.31
N LEU A 11 -13.69 12.01 -9.62
CA LEU A 11 -12.46 12.37 -8.91
C LEU A 11 -12.03 13.82 -9.12
N ARG A 12 -12.38 14.43 -10.26
CA ARG A 12 -12.18 15.87 -10.48
C ARG A 12 -13.02 16.75 -9.54
N LYS A 13 -14.07 16.18 -8.93
CA LYS A 13 -14.96 16.88 -7.97
C LYS A 13 -14.65 16.56 -6.51
N SER A 14 -13.74 15.62 -6.23
CA SER A 14 -13.42 15.17 -4.86
C SER A 14 -12.27 15.94 -4.23
N ASP A 15 -12.45 17.26 -4.11
CA ASP A 15 -11.57 18.09 -3.30
C ASP A 15 -12.09 18.20 -1.85
N ARG A 16 -11.20 18.69 -0.97
CA ARG A 16 -11.48 18.82 0.46
C ARG A 16 -12.58 19.84 0.72
N ASP A 17 -12.62 20.90 -0.06
CA ASP A 17 -13.52 22.03 0.15
C ASP A 17 -14.95 21.63 -0.22
N PHE A 18 -15.13 20.87 -1.30
CA PHE A 18 -16.39 20.26 -1.70
C PHE A 18 -16.90 19.31 -0.61
N PHE A 19 -16.05 18.43 -0.10
CA PHE A 19 -16.46 17.46 0.92
C PHE A 19 -16.77 18.13 2.27
N GLN A 20 -16.00 19.15 2.65
CA GLN A 20 -16.25 19.92 3.87
C GLN A 20 -17.55 20.73 3.74
N HIS A 21 -17.78 21.39 2.60
CA HIS A 21 -19.04 22.06 2.33
C HIS A 21 -20.23 21.09 2.36
N TYR A 22 -20.08 19.90 1.80
CA TYR A 22 -21.11 18.87 1.86
C TYR A 22 -21.37 18.40 3.31
N LEU A 23 -20.32 18.23 4.12
CA LEU A 23 -20.45 17.88 5.54
C LEU A 23 -21.15 18.99 6.34
N ASP A 24 -20.79 20.24 6.10
CA ASP A 24 -21.37 21.40 6.78
C ASP A 24 -22.86 21.56 6.42
N ASP A 25 -23.17 21.48 5.11
CA ASP A 25 -24.54 21.51 4.60
C ASP A 25 -25.35 20.30 5.13
N TYR A 26 -24.76 19.09 5.18
CA TYR A 26 -25.41 17.89 5.73
C TYR A 26 -25.72 18.01 7.22
N ASN A 27 -24.75 18.41 8.05
CA ASN A 27 -24.94 18.56 9.48
C ASN A 27 -26.02 19.60 9.79
N PHE A 28 -26.00 20.74 9.08
CA PHE A 28 -27.06 21.75 9.20
C PHE A 28 -28.44 21.17 8.88
N ILE A 29 -28.57 20.44 7.77
CA ILE A 29 -29.85 19.86 7.36
C ILE A 29 -30.32 18.81 8.37
N THR A 30 -29.46 17.92 8.83
CA THR A 30 -29.87 16.88 9.79
C THR A 30 -30.20 17.42 11.18
N THR A 31 -29.46 18.43 11.65
CA THR A 31 -29.64 18.98 12.99
C THR A 31 -30.70 20.07 12.98
N GLN A 32 -30.54 21.15 12.20
CA GLN A 32 -31.48 22.27 12.24
C GLN A 32 -32.80 22.01 11.51
N ILE A 33 -32.76 21.37 10.34
CA ILE A 33 -33.99 21.07 9.59
C ILE A 33 -34.62 19.77 10.11
N GLY A 34 -33.82 18.72 10.34
CA GLY A 34 -34.30 17.42 10.81
C GLY A 34 -34.95 17.45 12.20
N GLU A 35 -34.35 18.15 13.18
CA GLU A 35 -34.97 18.29 14.51
C GLU A 35 -36.28 19.08 14.45
N LYS A 36 -36.32 20.15 13.65
CA LYS A 36 -37.54 20.96 13.45
C LYS A 36 -38.61 20.19 12.69
N LEU A 37 -38.26 19.41 11.68
CA LEU A 37 -39.17 18.50 10.97
C LEU A 37 -39.76 17.46 11.93
N ASN A 38 -38.92 16.84 12.76
CA ASN A 38 -39.38 15.89 13.78
C ASN A 38 -40.31 16.55 14.79
N LEU A 39 -40.00 17.77 15.23
CA LEU A 39 -40.84 18.51 16.17
C LEU A 39 -42.21 18.86 15.54
N VAL A 40 -42.23 19.40 14.33
CA VAL A 40 -43.48 19.72 13.59
C VAL A 40 -44.34 18.47 13.38
N CYS A 41 -43.72 17.34 13.03
CA CYS A 41 -44.48 16.14 12.70
C CYS A 41 -44.88 15.28 13.91
N ASN A 42 -44.06 15.20 14.96
CA ASN A 42 -44.38 14.39 16.15
C ASN A 42 -45.35 15.11 17.09
N SER A 43 -45.27 16.44 17.13
CA SER A 43 -46.22 17.26 17.85
C SER A 43 -47.30 17.80 16.91
N TYR A 44 -47.60 17.12 15.79
CA TYR A 44 -48.62 17.54 14.82
C TYR A 44 -49.95 17.94 15.47
N ASN A 45 -50.42 17.18 16.46
CA ASN A 45 -51.66 17.48 17.19
C ASN A 45 -51.55 18.68 18.16
N GLU A 46 -50.34 19.03 18.61
CA GLU A 46 -50.06 20.19 19.47
C GLU A 46 -49.71 21.45 18.66
N PHE A 47 -49.20 21.29 17.44
CA PHE A 47 -48.82 22.36 16.50
C PHE A 47 -49.75 22.45 15.28
N ILE A 48 -51.02 22.03 15.40
CA ILE A 48 -52.04 22.32 14.39
C ILE A 48 -51.95 23.83 14.08
N ASP A 49 -51.57 24.12 12.83
CA ASP A 49 -51.41 25.45 12.26
C ASP A 49 -50.24 26.32 12.78
N THR A 50 -49.17 25.77 13.37
CA THR A 50 -48.00 26.57 13.76
C THR A 50 -46.79 26.29 12.87
N PRO A 51 -46.59 27.07 11.79
CA PRO A 51 -45.39 26.96 10.96
C PRO A 51 -44.12 27.27 11.77
N ILE A 52 -43.04 26.56 11.49
CA ILE A 52 -41.73 26.82 12.08
C ILE A 52 -40.83 27.49 11.06
N GLU A 53 -40.26 28.62 11.45
CA GLU A 53 -39.28 29.33 10.66
C GLU A 53 -37.87 28.75 10.86
N VAL A 54 -37.16 28.62 9.75
CA VAL A 54 -35.75 28.21 9.72
C VAL A 54 -34.97 29.25 8.96
N ILE A 55 -33.93 29.78 9.60
CA ILE A 55 -33.00 30.76 9.04
C ILE A 55 -31.61 30.11 9.05
N ASP A 56 -30.97 30.07 7.89
CA ASP A 56 -29.58 29.61 7.68
C ASP A 56 -28.59 30.77 7.95
N GLU A 57 -27.36 30.43 8.31
CA GLU A 57 -26.18 31.31 8.36
C GLU A 57 -25.90 32.03 7.03
N LYS A 58 -26.34 31.46 5.90
CA LYS A 58 -26.33 32.07 4.56
C LYS A 58 -27.56 32.96 4.27
N ASP A 59 -28.38 33.28 5.28
CA ASP A 59 -29.62 34.07 5.23
C ASP A 59 -30.75 33.46 4.36
N TYR A 60 -30.69 32.14 4.12
CA TYR A 60 -31.81 31.40 3.53
C TYR A 60 -32.91 31.21 4.58
N LYS A 61 -34.14 31.59 4.22
CA LYS A 61 -35.30 31.54 5.11
C LYS A 61 -36.33 30.56 4.58
N PHE A 62 -36.82 29.67 5.44
CA PHE A 62 -37.83 28.67 5.10
C PHE A 62 -38.94 28.66 6.15
N VAL A 63 -40.14 28.32 5.71
CA VAL A 63 -41.27 27.94 6.57
C VAL A 63 -41.49 26.43 6.43
N ILE A 64 -41.50 25.73 7.56
CA ILE A 64 -41.81 24.31 7.65
C ILE A 64 -43.19 24.13 8.26
N PHE A 65 -44.02 23.30 7.65
CA PHE A 65 -45.33 22.93 8.19
C PHE A 65 -45.69 21.48 7.90
N ALA A 66 -46.58 20.90 8.70
CA ALA A 66 -47.13 19.58 8.48
C ALA A 66 -48.55 19.65 7.87
N ALA A 67 -48.89 18.66 7.05
CA ALA A 67 -50.22 18.45 6.51
C ALA A 67 -50.64 16.98 6.63
N ASP A 68 -51.95 16.76 6.71
CA ASP A 68 -52.56 15.43 6.78
C ASP A 68 -52.25 14.61 5.51
N GLN A 69 -52.12 13.28 5.68
CA GLN A 69 -51.88 12.36 4.58
C GLN A 69 -53.01 12.35 3.54
N ASN A 70 -54.23 12.68 3.94
CA ASN A 70 -55.41 12.73 3.09
C ASN A 70 -55.46 13.97 2.17
N LEU A 71 -54.57 14.95 2.36
CA LEU A 71 -54.54 16.21 1.59
C LEU A 71 -53.57 16.17 0.38
N VAL A 72 -52.91 15.05 0.16
CA VAL A 72 -51.94 14.85 -0.94
C VAL A 72 -52.65 14.25 -2.16
N SER A 73 -52.46 14.83 -3.34
CA SER A 73 -53.11 14.37 -4.57
C SER A 73 -52.65 12.96 -4.99
N SER A 74 -53.61 12.11 -5.37
CA SER A 74 -53.54 10.65 -5.51
C SER A 74 -52.69 10.14 -6.69
N SER A 75 -51.38 10.32 -6.64
CA SER A 75 -50.44 9.69 -7.59
C SER A 75 -49.41 8.78 -6.91
N MET A 76 -49.72 8.23 -5.73
CA MET A 76 -48.86 7.26 -5.06
C MET A 76 -49.29 5.82 -5.32
N SER A 77 -48.32 4.98 -5.70
CA SER A 77 -48.29 3.59 -5.23
C SER A 77 -47.09 3.43 -4.28
N PHE A 78 -47.34 2.84 -3.12
CA PHE A 78 -46.36 2.64 -2.06
C PHE A 78 -46.18 1.15 -1.83
N ASP A 79 -44.93 0.68 -1.74
CA ASP A 79 -44.62 -0.70 -1.36
C ASP A 79 -44.33 -0.75 0.16
N PRO A 80 -45.22 -1.36 0.97
CA PRO A 80 -45.06 -1.47 2.42
C PRO A 80 -43.82 -2.28 2.82
N ALA A 81 -43.32 -3.17 1.97
CA ALA A 81 -42.17 -4.04 2.27
C ALA A 81 -40.83 -3.32 2.09
N LEU A 82 -40.79 -2.27 1.26
CA LEU A 82 -39.55 -1.56 0.92
C LEU A 82 -39.43 -0.20 1.61
N ASN A 83 -40.52 0.31 2.19
CA ASN A 83 -40.59 1.64 2.80
C ASN A 83 -40.18 2.77 1.82
N THR A 84 -40.43 2.57 0.51
CA THR A 84 -40.02 3.47 -0.58
C THR A 84 -41.20 3.85 -1.47
N VAL A 85 -41.17 5.08 -1.98
CA VAL A 85 -42.13 5.60 -2.97
C VAL A 85 -41.75 5.08 -4.35
N VAL A 86 -42.69 4.46 -5.06
CA VAL A 86 -42.41 3.80 -6.35
C VAL A 86 -42.47 4.80 -7.53
N GLU A 87 -43.21 5.92 -7.40
CA GLU A 87 -43.20 7.05 -8.36
C GLU A 87 -43.53 8.41 -7.70
N GLY A 88 -42.76 9.46 -8.04
CA GLY A 88 -43.06 10.88 -7.80
C GLY A 88 -42.90 11.43 -6.36
N LEU A 89 -42.35 12.64 -6.20
CA LEU A 89 -42.42 13.37 -4.92
C LEU A 89 -43.88 13.78 -4.63
N PRO A 90 -44.36 13.73 -3.37
CA PRO A 90 -45.70 14.19 -3.01
C PRO A 90 -45.90 15.65 -3.40
N LYS A 91 -46.92 15.93 -4.22
CA LYS A 91 -47.35 17.31 -4.52
C LYS A 91 -48.56 17.63 -3.65
N ILE A 92 -48.40 18.62 -2.78
CA ILE A 92 -49.52 19.23 -2.06
C ILE A 92 -50.31 20.09 -3.06
N ASP A 93 -51.64 20.02 -2.99
CA ASP A 93 -52.46 21.03 -3.65
C ASP A 93 -52.25 22.36 -2.91
N ILE A 94 -51.75 23.37 -3.62
CA ILE A 94 -51.47 24.70 -3.05
C ILE A 94 -52.71 25.32 -2.39
N ASN A 95 -53.91 24.94 -2.81
CA ASN A 95 -55.17 25.41 -2.23
C ASN A 95 -55.45 24.80 -0.85
N ASN A 96 -54.75 23.72 -0.50
CA ASN A 96 -54.88 23.02 0.77
C ASN A 96 -53.79 23.41 1.78
N ILE A 97 -53.02 24.47 1.51
CA ILE A 97 -52.03 24.99 2.46
C ILE A 97 -52.79 25.69 3.60
N PRO A 98 -52.52 25.37 4.88
CA PRO A 98 -53.22 25.98 6.01
C PRO A 98 -53.06 27.51 6.03
N GLN A 99 -54.14 28.24 6.30
CA GLN A 99 -54.15 29.71 6.25
C GLN A 99 -53.11 30.37 7.17
N ARG A 100 -52.77 29.76 8.32
CA ARG A 100 -51.73 30.30 9.21
C ARG A 100 -50.32 30.22 8.61
N VAL A 101 -50.05 29.21 7.79
CA VAL A 101 -48.80 29.11 7.02
C VAL A 101 -48.70 30.29 6.05
N LEU A 102 -49.79 30.60 5.35
CA LEU A 102 -49.89 31.77 4.47
C LEU A 102 -49.65 33.08 5.23
N ASN A 103 -50.20 33.23 6.44
CA ASN A 103 -50.04 34.44 7.24
C ASN A 103 -48.58 34.66 7.69
N VAL A 104 -47.86 33.60 8.08
CA VAL A 104 -46.44 33.70 8.46
C VAL A 104 -45.56 34.04 7.27
N ILE A 105 -45.90 33.50 6.10
CA ILE A 105 -45.28 33.86 4.83
C ILE A 105 -45.46 35.35 4.53
N GLU A 106 -46.68 35.88 4.65
CA GLU A 106 -47.01 37.29 4.40
C GLU A 106 -46.29 38.24 5.36
N GLN A 107 -46.14 37.84 6.64
CA GLN A 107 -45.44 38.62 7.66
C GLN A 107 -43.95 38.80 7.34
N HIS A 108 -43.29 37.80 6.76
CA HIS A 108 -41.87 37.82 6.45
C HIS A 108 -41.49 38.68 5.24
N LYS A 109 -42.43 38.90 4.32
CA LYS A 109 -42.24 39.62 3.05
C LYS A 109 -42.76 41.06 3.07
N GLY A 110 -43.20 41.57 4.22
CA GLY A 110 -43.68 42.95 4.34
C GLY A 110 -44.94 43.26 3.53
N GLY A 111 -45.78 42.25 3.24
CA GLY A 111 -47.02 42.40 2.49
C GLY A 111 -46.95 42.06 0.98
N GLU A 112 -45.80 41.61 0.46
CA GLU A 112 -45.74 41.03 -0.89
C GLU A 112 -46.38 39.63 -0.93
N LYS A 113 -47.31 39.39 -1.85
CA LYS A 113 -47.99 38.11 -2.02
C LYS A 113 -47.05 37.07 -2.65
N ILE A 114 -46.71 36.00 -1.93
CA ILE A 114 -46.02 34.85 -2.55
C ILE A 114 -47.00 34.15 -3.50
N THR A 115 -46.60 34.04 -4.77
CA THR A 115 -47.33 33.20 -5.73
C THR A 115 -46.94 31.75 -5.48
N LEU A 116 -47.72 31.04 -4.67
CA LEU A 116 -47.51 29.63 -4.42
C LEU A 116 -47.86 28.81 -5.66
N SER A 117 -47.00 27.85 -5.98
CA SER A 117 -47.13 26.91 -7.08
C SER A 117 -46.57 25.56 -6.63
N SER A 118 -46.85 24.50 -7.39
CA SER A 118 -46.23 23.19 -7.14
C SER A 118 -44.70 23.21 -7.23
N ASP A 119 -44.13 24.28 -7.79
CA ASP A 119 -42.71 24.52 -7.97
C ASP A 119 -42.07 25.27 -6.78
N ASN A 120 -42.80 25.71 -5.75
CA ASN A 120 -42.18 26.35 -4.59
C ASN A 120 -42.61 25.78 -3.24
N VAL A 121 -43.35 24.66 -3.26
CA VAL A 121 -43.68 23.88 -2.06
C VAL A 121 -42.96 22.54 -2.15
N ILE A 122 -42.03 22.31 -1.23
CA ILE A 122 -41.09 21.19 -1.27
C ILE A 122 -41.55 20.13 -0.28
N PHE A 123 -41.66 18.88 -0.71
CA PHE A 123 -41.84 17.76 0.20
C PHE A 123 -40.56 17.52 1.02
N ALA A 124 -40.67 17.56 2.34
CA ALA A 124 -39.53 17.51 3.26
C ALA A 124 -39.39 16.18 4.00
N GLY A 125 -40.48 15.41 4.14
CA GLY A 125 -40.48 14.13 4.83
C GLY A 125 -41.87 13.72 5.34
N ARG A 126 -41.94 12.57 6.02
CA ARG A 126 -43.18 12.06 6.63
C ARG A 126 -42.93 11.48 8.01
N THR A 127 -43.95 11.47 8.84
CA THR A 127 -44.05 10.61 10.03
C THR A 127 -45.22 9.65 9.88
N GLU A 128 -45.50 8.86 10.92
CA GLU A 128 -46.68 7.99 10.96
C GLU A 128 -47.98 8.78 10.75
N ASN A 129 -48.03 10.04 11.17
CA ASN A 129 -49.27 10.83 11.27
C ASN A 129 -49.37 12.02 10.30
N ALA A 130 -48.27 12.46 9.68
CA ALA A 130 -48.28 13.68 8.84
C ALA A 130 -47.18 13.68 7.76
N TYR A 131 -47.36 14.56 6.76
CA TYR A 131 -46.34 14.93 5.79
C TYR A 131 -45.80 16.33 6.11
N ALA A 132 -44.49 16.52 6.05
CA ALA A 132 -43.85 17.82 6.18
C ALA A 132 -43.55 18.45 4.82
N PHE A 133 -43.78 19.75 4.74
CA PHE A 133 -43.49 20.58 3.59
C PHE A 133 -42.64 21.80 3.98
N MET A 134 -41.81 22.25 3.05
CA MET A 134 -40.96 23.43 3.18
C MET A 134 -41.30 24.46 2.09
N ILE A 135 -41.44 25.72 2.49
CA ILE A 135 -41.65 26.86 1.59
C ILE A 135 -40.49 27.85 1.77
N PRO A 136 -39.72 28.18 0.72
CA PRO A 136 -38.71 29.22 0.77
C PRO A 136 -39.36 30.60 0.94
N LEU A 137 -38.82 31.43 1.82
CA LEU A 137 -39.25 32.81 2.04
C LEU A 137 -38.46 33.82 1.20
N ASN A 138 -37.37 33.41 0.54
CA ASN A 138 -36.60 34.24 -0.39
C ASN A 138 -36.96 33.88 -1.85
N ASP A 139 -36.74 34.78 -2.82
CA ASP A 139 -37.00 34.55 -4.26
C ASP A 139 -35.99 33.56 -4.88
N MET A 140 -36.03 32.32 -4.40
CA MET A 140 -35.28 31.22 -4.98
C MET A 140 -36.19 30.45 -5.93
N SER A 141 -35.75 30.27 -7.17
CA SER A 141 -36.49 29.46 -8.15
C SER A 141 -36.54 27.98 -7.71
N TYR A 142 -37.60 27.25 -8.07
CA TYR A 142 -37.66 25.79 -7.94
C TYR A 142 -36.40 25.14 -8.46
N LYS A 143 -35.84 25.61 -9.58
CA LYS A 143 -34.62 25.06 -10.16
C LYS A 143 -33.40 25.29 -9.27
N THR A 144 -33.30 26.43 -8.60
CA THR A 144 -32.22 26.74 -7.65
C THR A 144 -32.33 25.88 -6.40
N ILE A 145 -33.54 25.78 -5.84
CA ILE A 145 -33.85 25.00 -4.65
C ILE A 145 -33.77 23.52 -4.93
N SER A 146 -34.35 23.07 -6.03
CA SER A 146 -34.28 21.70 -6.51
C SER A 146 -32.86 21.38 -6.98
N ASN A 147 -31.99 22.31 -7.36
CA ASN A 147 -30.57 21.99 -7.54
C ASN A 147 -29.82 21.89 -6.20
N TYR A 148 -30.16 22.74 -5.22
CA TYR A 148 -29.65 22.69 -3.85
C TYR A 148 -30.07 21.38 -3.16
N PHE A 149 -31.36 21.04 -3.24
CA PHE A 149 -31.98 19.84 -2.69
C PHE A 149 -31.87 18.60 -3.58
N ASN A 150 -31.77 18.66 -4.93
CA ASN A 150 -31.47 17.48 -5.76
C ASN A 150 -29.98 17.15 -5.76
N CYS A 151 -29.06 18.10 -5.53
CA CYS A 151 -27.71 17.70 -5.12
C CYS A 151 -27.74 16.91 -3.80
N LEU A 152 -28.76 17.15 -2.97
CA LEU A 152 -29.01 16.45 -1.71
C LEU A 152 -29.83 15.15 -1.86
N LEU A 153 -30.82 15.11 -2.77
CA LEU A 153 -31.87 14.08 -2.91
C LEU A 153 -31.65 13.15 -4.10
N LYS A 154 -30.85 13.53 -5.10
CA LYS A 154 -30.54 12.64 -6.22
C LYS A 154 -29.55 11.53 -5.83
N ASP A 155 -28.97 11.63 -4.63
CA ASP A 155 -28.29 10.55 -3.92
C ASP A 155 -29.16 9.88 -2.82
N ILE A 156 -30.41 10.33 -2.60
CA ILE A 156 -31.41 9.70 -1.70
C ILE A 156 -32.18 8.58 -2.43
N ASN A 157 -31.47 7.83 -3.28
CA ASN A 157 -31.86 6.47 -3.67
C ASN A 157 -30.95 5.40 -3.02
N VAL A 158 -30.17 5.81 -2.02
CA VAL A 158 -29.82 4.93 -0.91
C VAL A 158 -30.83 5.24 0.17
N SER A 159 -31.64 4.24 0.54
CA SER A 159 -32.45 4.24 1.76
C SER A 159 -31.73 5.06 2.84
N ILE A 160 -32.37 6.11 3.38
CA ILE A 160 -31.89 6.77 4.61
C ILE A 160 -32.14 5.78 5.74
N ASN A 161 -31.34 4.72 5.73
CA ASN A 161 -31.02 3.90 6.85
C ASN A 161 -30.24 4.80 7.82
N PRO A 162 -30.32 4.58 9.14
CA PRO A 162 -29.56 5.30 10.19
C PRO A 162 -28.01 5.20 10.07
N LEU A 163 -27.48 4.83 8.91
CA LEU A 163 -26.06 4.71 8.59
C LEU A 163 -25.41 6.04 8.18
N THR A 164 -26.16 7.11 7.90
CA THR A 164 -25.59 8.34 7.31
C THR A 164 -24.64 9.12 8.25
N PRO A 165 -24.95 9.36 9.54
CA PRO A 165 -23.97 9.97 10.46
C PRO A 165 -22.75 9.07 10.70
N TYR A 166 -22.95 7.75 10.73
CA TYR A 166 -21.88 6.78 10.94
C TYR A 166 -20.90 6.72 9.75
N ILE A 167 -21.43 6.66 8.52
CA ILE A 167 -20.63 6.68 7.29
C ILE A 167 -19.91 8.02 7.13
N MET A 168 -20.59 9.14 7.40
CA MET A 168 -19.96 10.47 7.34
C MET A 168 -18.87 10.62 8.40
N ASN A 169 -19.08 10.10 9.61
CA ASN A 169 -18.05 10.04 10.63
C ASN A 169 -16.85 9.18 10.19
N ILE A 170 -17.08 8.01 9.57
CA ILE A 170 -16.00 7.18 9.02
C ILE A 170 -15.22 7.94 7.94
N PHE A 171 -15.90 8.61 7.02
CA PHE A 171 -15.22 9.40 5.99
C PHE A 171 -14.42 10.55 6.58
N ASN A 172 -14.96 11.24 7.58
CA ASN A 172 -14.25 12.30 8.28
C ASN A 172 -13.01 11.76 9.03
N ILE A 173 -13.14 10.63 9.74
CA ILE A 173 -12.01 9.98 10.43
C ILE A 173 -10.93 9.58 9.41
N ASN A 174 -11.31 8.94 8.31
CA ASN A 174 -10.38 8.53 7.26
C ASN A 174 -9.69 9.72 6.60
N SER A 175 -10.44 10.79 6.35
CA SER A 175 -9.92 12.05 5.81
C SER A 175 -8.92 12.64 6.78
N GLN A 176 -9.30 12.85 8.04
CA GLN A 176 -8.42 13.40 9.07
C GLN A 176 -7.14 12.58 9.25
N GLU A 177 -7.26 11.24 9.23
CA GLU A 177 -6.10 10.35 9.25
C GLU A 177 -5.20 10.56 8.04
N ALA A 178 -5.77 10.67 6.84
CA ALA A 178 -5.04 10.90 5.60
C ALA A 178 -4.20 12.19 5.68
N TYR A 179 -4.80 13.34 6.01
CA TYR A 179 -4.06 14.61 6.09
C TYR A 179 -3.05 14.63 7.24
N THR A 180 -3.36 14.00 8.37
CA THR A 180 -2.45 13.99 9.53
C THR A 180 -1.22 13.12 9.27
N LYS A 181 -1.38 11.94 8.67
CA LYS A 181 -0.30 10.95 8.54
C LYS A 181 0.42 10.98 7.20
N TYR A 182 -0.21 11.48 6.13
CA TYR A 182 0.30 11.31 4.77
C TYR A 182 0.65 12.63 4.05
N LEU A 183 0.89 13.70 4.81
CA LEU A 183 1.50 14.95 4.34
C LEU A 183 2.92 15.18 4.88
N GLN A 184 3.43 14.26 5.68
CA GLN A 184 4.73 14.33 6.34
C GLN A 184 5.85 14.46 5.29
N LEU A 185 6.73 15.46 5.46
CA LEU A 185 7.92 15.70 4.63
C LEU A 185 9.12 15.99 5.55
N PRO A 186 10.37 15.68 5.13
CA PRO A 186 11.56 16.09 5.86
C PRO A 186 11.64 17.61 6.02
N GLU A 187 12.07 18.09 7.19
CA GLU A 187 12.20 19.53 7.47
C GLU A 187 13.17 20.25 6.51
N ASN A 188 14.16 19.53 6.00
CA ASN A 188 15.21 20.04 5.12
C ASN A 188 14.98 19.69 3.63
N LEU A 189 13.73 19.42 3.23
CA LEU A 189 13.40 19.15 1.83
C LEU A 189 13.72 20.38 0.95
N PRO A 190 14.49 20.25 -0.14
CA PRO A 190 14.79 21.37 -1.03
C PRO A 190 13.53 22.01 -1.66
N ASN A 191 13.39 23.33 -1.51
CA ASN A 191 12.23 24.10 -1.98
C ASN A 191 11.96 23.93 -3.48
N ARG A 192 13.00 23.76 -4.30
CA ARG A 192 12.85 23.60 -5.76
C ARG A 192 11.99 22.40 -6.16
N ILE A 193 11.86 21.38 -5.30
CA ILE A 193 10.94 20.25 -5.52
C ILE A 193 9.49 20.73 -5.52
N LYS A 194 9.11 21.55 -4.54
CA LYS A 194 7.78 22.14 -4.44
C LYS A 194 7.54 23.12 -5.59
N GLU A 195 8.51 23.98 -5.91
CA GLU A 195 8.40 24.91 -7.03
C GLU A 195 8.18 24.19 -8.36
N LEU A 196 8.85 23.05 -8.58
CA LEU A 196 8.62 22.21 -9.76
C LEU A 196 7.21 21.62 -9.76
N ALA A 197 6.74 21.11 -8.62
CA ALA A 197 5.40 20.56 -8.49
C ALA A 197 4.31 21.63 -8.76
N GLU A 198 4.48 22.84 -8.21
CA GLU A 198 3.59 24.00 -8.46
C GLU A 198 3.62 24.40 -9.95
N LYS A 199 4.80 24.46 -10.57
CA LYS A 199 4.94 24.76 -11.98
C LYS A 199 4.19 23.77 -12.88
N ILE A 200 4.36 22.47 -12.64
CA ILE A 200 3.68 21.40 -13.41
C ILE A 200 2.16 21.49 -13.27
N THR A 201 1.68 21.90 -12.10
CA THR A 201 0.26 21.89 -11.75
C THR A 201 -0.44 23.24 -11.93
N SER A 202 0.29 24.27 -12.37
CA SER A 202 -0.18 25.67 -12.44
C SER A 202 -1.44 25.88 -13.29
N THR A 203 -1.68 25.08 -14.32
CA THR A 203 -2.85 25.17 -15.20
C THR A 203 -4.03 24.30 -14.76
N GLN A 204 -3.88 23.54 -13.66
CA GLN A 204 -4.86 22.55 -13.23
C GLN A 204 -5.68 23.06 -12.05
N ASN A 205 -7.01 23.03 -12.20
CA ASN A 205 -7.93 23.60 -11.21
C ASN A 205 -8.45 22.60 -10.17
N ASN A 206 -8.25 21.29 -10.38
CA ASN A 206 -8.71 20.25 -9.46
C ASN A 206 -7.58 19.28 -9.08
N ARG A 207 -7.75 18.60 -7.94
CA ARG A 207 -6.75 17.67 -7.39
C ARG A 207 -6.40 16.55 -8.36
N TYR A 208 -7.38 15.91 -8.97
CA TYR A 208 -7.15 14.77 -9.86
C TYR A 208 -6.23 15.12 -11.02
N ASP A 209 -6.51 16.23 -11.70
CA ASP A 209 -5.71 16.71 -12.82
C ASP A 209 -4.31 17.15 -12.38
N LYS A 210 -4.16 17.68 -11.15
CA LYS A 210 -2.82 17.95 -10.57
C LYS A 210 -2.02 16.65 -10.37
N VAL A 211 -2.65 15.61 -9.81
CA VAL A 211 -1.99 14.31 -9.62
C VAL A 211 -1.60 13.71 -10.97
N LYS A 212 -2.50 13.74 -11.96
CA LYS A 212 -2.20 13.23 -13.31
C LYS A 212 -1.13 14.03 -14.03
N ALA A 213 -1.08 15.35 -13.87
CA ALA A 213 -0.04 16.18 -14.47
C ALA A 213 1.35 15.81 -13.93
N ILE A 214 1.48 15.56 -12.63
CA ILE A 214 2.74 15.10 -12.04
C ILE A 214 3.08 13.69 -12.53
N GLU A 215 2.13 12.76 -12.53
CA GLU A 215 2.34 11.40 -13.05
C GLU A 215 2.91 11.42 -14.48
N THR A 216 2.23 12.15 -15.37
CA THR A 216 2.62 12.29 -16.78
C THR A 216 3.95 13.02 -16.93
N TYR A 217 4.20 14.08 -16.15
CA TYR A 217 5.49 14.77 -16.20
C TYR A 217 6.65 13.82 -15.87
N LEU A 218 6.52 13.01 -14.80
CA LEU A 218 7.57 12.07 -14.42
C LEU A 218 7.78 11.01 -15.51
N SER A 219 6.70 10.44 -16.07
CA SER A 219 6.80 9.40 -17.11
C SER A 219 7.45 9.93 -18.39
N ASP A 220 7.16 11.17 -18.77
CA ASP A 220 7.56 11.70 -20.07
C ASP A 220 8.98 12.30 -20.05
N ASN A 221 9.46 12.74 -18.87
CA ASN A 221 10.71 13.49 -18.77
C ASN A 221 11.91 12.68 -18.26
N TYR A 222 11.72 11.48 -17.72
CA TYR A 222 12.79 10.69 -17.09
C TYR A 222 12.91 9.29 -17.67
N LYS A 223 14.14 8.77 -17.74
CA LYS A 223 14.43 7.45 -18.35
C LYS A 223 14.41 6.31 -17.32
N TYR A 224 13.84 5.18 -17.70
CA TYR A 224 13.90 3.97 -16.89
C TYR A 224 15.28 3.30 -16.97
N THR A 225 15.88 2.93 -15.83
CA THR A 225 17.09 2.11 -15.75
C THR A 225 17.15 1.34 -14.42
N LEU A 226 17.64 0.09 -14.47
CA LEU A 226 17.89 -0.74 -13.28
C LEU A 226 19.26 -0.45 -12.63
N THR A 227 20.10 0.35 -13.27
CA THR A 227 21.45 0.71 -12.79
C THR A 227 21.64 2.23 -12.76
N PRO A 228 20.83 2.99 -12.00
CA PRO A 228 21.07 4.40 -11.78
C PRO A 228 22.35 4.63 -10.96
N ASP A 229 22.99 5.78 -11.18
CA ASP A 229 24.14 6.20 -10.36
C ASP A 229 23.65 6.55 -8.94
N ASP A 230 24.49 6.29 -7.93
CA ASP A 230 24.15 6.57 -6.54
C ASP A 230 23.90 8.07 -6.29
N THR A 231 22.99 8.37 -5.36
CA THR A 231 22.79 9.74 -4.89
C THR A 231 24.05 10.20 -4.13
N PRO A 232 24.67 11.33 -4.51
CA PRO A 232 25.84 11.86 -3.80
C PRO A 232 25.58 12.08 -2.31
N SER A 233 26.59 11.82 -1.48
CA SER A 233 26.48 12.05 -0.04
C SER A 233 26.10 13.51 0.27
N GLY A 234 25.14 13.71 1.16
CA GLY A 234 24.63 15.04 1.53
C GLY A 234 23.64 15.66 0.55
N ARG A 235 23.30 14.99 -0.57
CA ARG A 235 22.20 15.41 -1.45
C ARG A 235 20.91 14.67 -1.10
N ASP A 236 19.78 15.37 -1.23
CA ASP A 236 18.47 14.75 -1.13
C ASP A 236 18.21 13.85 -2.35
N PHE A 237 17.61 12.68 -2.09
CA PHE A 237 17.37 11.64 -3.11
C PHE A 237 16.39 12.11 -4.20
N VAL A 238 15.29 12.75 -3.80
CA VAL A 238 14.25 13.23 -4.74
C VAL A 238 14.77 14.42 -5.54
N ASP A 239 15.46 15.34 -4.86
CA ASP A 239 16.14 16.46 -5.49
C ASP A 239 17.11 16.01 -6.59
N TYR A 240 18.02 15.08 -6.25
CA TYR A 240 19.00 14.61 -7.22
C TYR A 240 18.34 13.89 -8.40
N PHE A 241 17.31 13.08 -8.15
CA PHE A 241 16.55 12.42 -9.21
C PHE A 241 15.92 13.40 -10.19
N LEU A 242 15.16 14.39 -9.67
CA LEU A 242 14.35 15.28 -10.50
C LEU A 242 15.18 16.23 -11.37
N PHE A 243 16.32 16.70 -10.86
CA PHE A 243 17.04 17.81 -11.49
C PHE A 243 18.37 17.43 -12.13
N ASP A 244 19.03 16.39 -11.61
CA ASP A 244 20.40 16.05 -12.00
C ASP A 244 20.44 14.67 -12.68
N LEU A 245 20.00 13.61 -11.99
CA LEU A 245 20.11 12.22 -12.45
C LEU A 245 19.15 11.90 -13.61
N LYS A 246 17.87 12.27 -13.48
CA LYS A 246 16.82 12.14 -14.51
C LYS A 246 16.63 10.73 -15.11
N LYS A 247 17.05 9.70 -14.36
CA LYS A 247 16.92 8.29 -14.71
C LYS A 247 16.82 7.44 -13.44
N GLY A 248 16.02 6.37 -13.46
CA GLY A 248 15.86 5.49 -12.29
C GLY A 248 14.89 4.35 -12.56
N TYR A 249 14.58 3.57 -11.53
CA TYR A 249 13.53 2.53 -11.58
C TYR A 249 12.34 2.92 -10.69
N CYS A 250 11.32 2.07 -10.59
CA CYS A 250 10.02 2.36 -9.97
C CYS A 250 10.09 3.09 -8.62
N THR A 251 11.03 2.75 -7.73
CA THR A 251 11.21 3.46 -6.45
C THR A 251 11.50 4.95 -6.62
N TYR A 252 12.35 5.34 -7.58
CA TYR A 252 12.68 6.76 -7.82
C TYR A 252 11.45 7.56 -8.24
N TYR A 253 10.66 7.02 -9.17
CA TYR A 253 9.44 7.65 -9.67
C TYR A 253 8.37 7.75 -8.57
N ALA A 254 8.08 6.63 -7.90
CA ALA A 254 7.05 6.57 -6.85
C ALA A 254 7.40 7.48 -5.66
N THR A 255 8.64 7.44 -5.18
CA THR A 255 9.08 8.33 -4.09
C THR A 255 8.98 9.80 -4.48
N SER A 256 9.44 10.16 -5.68
CA SER A 256 9.42 11.56 -6.14
C SER A 256 8.00 12.09 -6.33
N MET A 257 7.11 11.30 -6.93
CA MET A 257 5.71 11.66 -7.07
C MET A 257 5.04 11.87 -5.70
N VAL A 258 5.24 10.96 -4.74
CA VAL A 258 4.69 11.11 -3.38
C VAL A 258 5.17 12.40 -2.72
N VAL A 259 6.48 12.70 -2.79
CA VAL A 259 7.04 13.91 -2.20
C VAL A 259 6.48 15.17 -2.87
N MET A 260 6.40 15.19 -4.21
CA MET A 260 5.82 16.32 -4.94
C MET A 260 4.34 16.53 -4.57
N LEU A 261 3.53 15.47 -4.50
CA LEU A 261 2.12 15.56 -4.11
C LEU A 261 1.95 16.08 -2.68
N ARG A 262 2.72 15.56 -1.73
CA ARG A 262 2.69 16.02 -0.34
C ARG A 262 3.10 17.49 -0.22
N SER A 263 4.05 17.95 -1.04
CA SER A 263 4.47 19.36 -1.06
C SER A 263 3.36 20.32 -1.53
N LEU A 264 2.37 19.79 -2.26
CA LEU A 264 1.17 20.50 -2.70
C LEU A 264 -0.03 20.29 -1.75
N GLY A 265 0.17 19.67 -0.59
CA GLY A 265 -0.91 19.39 0.37
C GLY A 265 -1.86 18.26 -0.03
N ILE A 266 -1.46 17.40 -0.97
CA ILE A 266 -2.24 16.22 -1.40
C ILE A 266 -1.74 15.00 -0.62
N PRO A 267 -2.57 14.36 0.23
CA PRO A 267 -2.14 13.18 0.97
C PRO A 267 -1.81 12.05 0.00
N ALA A 268 -0.59 11.54 0.10
CA ALA A 268 -0.06 10.51 -0.80
C ALA A 268 0.78 9.49 -0.04
N ARG A 269 0.81 8.24 -0.52
CA ARG A 269 1.63 7.17 0.06
C ARG A 269 2.38 6.39 -1.02
N TYR A 270 3.60 6.01 -0.66
CA TYR A 270 4.41 5.06 -1.40
C TYR A 270 3.89 3.66 -1.11
N VAL A 271 3.76 2.84 -2.14
CA VAL A 271 3.35 1.44 -2.00
C VAL A 271 4.32 0.58 -2.79
N GLU A 272 4.71 -0.55 -2.21
CA GLU A 272 5.53 -1.56 -2.88
C GLU A 272 4.88 -2.94 -2.80
N GLY A 273 5.18 -3.78 -3.78
CA GLY A 273 4.64 -5.12 -3.87
C GLY A 273 5.11 -5.79 -5.14
N TYR A 274 4.23 -6.59 -5.74
CA TYR A 274 4.52 -7.30 -6.98
C TYR A 274 3.44 -7.06 -8.00
N ILE A 275 3.84 -6.92 -9.26
CA ILE A 275 2.92 -6.89 -10.39
C ILE A 275 2.46 -8.32 -10.67
N VAL A 276 1.14 -8.53 -10.62
CA VAL A 276 0.50 -9.77 -11.06
C VAL A 276 -0.24 -9.46 -12.36
N THR A 277 0.11 -10.16 -13.42
CA THR A 277 -0.51 -10.03 -14.75
C THR A 277 -1.16 -11.34 -15.16
N SER A 278 -1.93 -11.35 -16.25
CA SER A 278 -2.45 -12.59 -16.85
C SER A 278 -1.34 -13.61 -17.15
N GLY A 279 -0.18 -13.14 -17.62
CA GLY A 279 1.01 -13.97 -17.86
C GLY A 279 1.67 -14.55 -16.59
N SER A 280 1.30 -14.06 -15.40
CA SER A 280 1.72 -14.66 -14.13
C SER A 280 0.99 -15.98 -13.86
N LYS A 281 -0.15 -16.26 -14.52
CA LYS A 281 -0.93 -17.47 -14.28
C LYS A 281 -0.33 -18.67 -15.00
N LYS A 282 -0.04 -19.74 -14.27
CA LYS A 282 0.39 -21.04 -14.80
C LYS A 282 -0.49 -22.14 -14.23
N GLY A 283 -1.43 -22.65 -15.04
CA GLY A 283 -2.46 -23.57 -14.56
C GLY A 283 -3.37 -22.91 -13.52
N ASN A 284 -3.42 -23.47 -12.30
CA ASN A 284 -4.20 -22.96 -11.18
C ASN A 284 -3.40 -22.04 -10.24
N GLU A 285 -2.14 -21.74 -10.57
CA GLU A 285 -1.23 -20.99 -9.71
C GLU A 285 -0.81 -19.67 -10.37
N TYR A 286 -0.41 -18.69 -9.55
CA TYR A 286 0.25 -17.48 -10.00
C TYR A 286 1.74 -17.53 -9.64
N HIS A 287 2.60 -17.48 -10.64
CA HIS A 287 4.04 -17.41 -10.50
C HIS A 287 4.47 -15.95 -10.50
N VAL A 288 4.97 -15.48 -9.35
CA VAL A 288 5.40 -14.10 -9.14
C VAL A 288 6.82 -14.12 -8.58
N THR A 289 7.77 -13.55 -9.33
CA THR A 289 9.20 -13.53 -8.97
C THR A 289 9.63 -12.13 -8.52
N ASN A 290 10.84 -12.01 -7.95
CA ASN A 290 11.43 -10.71 -7.59
C ASN A 290 11.61 -9.75 -8.77
N GLU A 291 11.66 -10.27 -9.99
CA GLU A 291 11.69 -9.44 -11.22
C GLU A 291 10.38 -8.69 -11.45
N LYS A 292 9.29 -9.09 -10.78
CA LYS A 292 7.99 -8.41 -10.79
C LYS A 292 7.81 -7.47 -9.60
N ALA A 293 8.82 -7.29 -8.74
CA ALA A 293 8.76 -6.33 -7.65
C ALA A 293 8.57 -4.92 -8.22
N HIS A 294 7.65 -4.16 -7.64
CA HIS A 294 7.25 -2.85 -8.17
C HIS A 294 6.80 -1.90 -7.08
N ALA A 295 6.98 -0.61 -7.35
CA ALA A 295 6.53 0.48 -6.48
C ALA A 295 5.62 1.42 -7.25
N TRP A 296 4.52 1.84 -6.61
CA TRP A 296 3.53 2.76 -7.18
C TRP A 296 3.10 3.79 -6.13
N VAL A 297 2.22 4.70 -6.54
CA VAL A 297 1.71 5.78 -5.69
C VAL A 297 0.23 5.61 -5.45
N GLU A 298 -0.21 5.93 -4.24
CA GLU A 298 -1.63 6.14 -3.98
C GLU A 298 -1.86 7.53 -3.42
N ALA A 299 -2.83 8.26 -3.96
CA ALA A 299 -3.26 9.58 -3.50
C ALA A 299 -4.68 9.51 -2.94
N TYR A 300 -4.95 10.27 -1.87
CA TYR A 300 -6.24 10.25 -1.20
C TYR A 300 -7.21 11.28 -1.80
N PHE A 301 -8.42 10.81 -2.08
CA PHE A 301 -9.54 11.60 -2.61
C PHE A 301 -10.74 11.47 -1.68
N GLU A 302 -11.37 12.59 -1.33
CA GLU A 302 -12.51 12.59 -0.41
C GLU A 302 -13.67 11.77 -0.96
N GLY A 303 -14.32 10.97 -0.11
CA GLY A 303 -15.42 10.08 -0.52
C GLY A 303 -15.00 8.86 -1.36
N PHE A 304 -13.77 8.82 -1.89
CA PHE A 304 -13.27 7.69 -2.71
C PHE A 304 -12.15 6.89 -2.01
N GLY A 305 -11.38 7.54 -1.13
CA GLY A 305 -10.24 6.92 -0.46
C GLY A 305 -8.96 6.96 -1.30
N TRP A 306 -8.15 5.91 -1.19
CA TRP A 306 -6.84 5.81 -1.84
C TRP A 306 -6.95 5.35 -3.29
N ILE A 307 -6.51 6.20 -4.22
CA ILE A 307 -6.51 5.92 -5.66
C ILE A 307 -5.09 5.72 -6.15
N LYS A 308 -4.88 4.67 -6.95
CA LYS A 308 -3.57 4.27 -7.50
C LYS A 308 -3.15 5.11 -8.70
N PHE A 309 -1.86 5.46 -8.74
CA PHE A 309 -1.16 6.15 -9.82
C PHE A 309 0.18 5.46 -10.11
N GLU A 310 0.57 5.44 -11.37
CA GLU A 310 1.77 4.80 -11.92
C GLU A 310 2.66 5.82 -12.66
N PRO A 311 3.62 6.47 -11.98
CA PRO A 311 4.52 7.43 -12.61
C PRO A 311 5.61 6.78 -13.48
N THR A 312 5.77 5.46 -13.47
CA THR A 312 6.85 4.78 -14.19
C THR A 312 6.50 4.56 -15.66
N ALA A 313 7.17 5.28 -16.56
CA ALA A 313 6.93 5.27 -18.00
C ALA A 313 6.86 3.86 -18.64
N ALA A 314 7.78 2.97 -18.28
CA ALA A 314 7.86 1.61 -18.82
C ALA A 314 6.59 0.77 -18.55
N TYR A 315 5.89 1.09 -17.46
CA TYR A 315 4.67 0.38 -17.04
C TYR A 315 3.39 1.11 -17.44
N ALA A 316 3.42 2.44 -17.58
CA ALA A 316 2.31 3.22 -18.13
C ALA A 316 1.91 2.72 -19.54
N SER A 317 2.89 2.31 -20.36
CA SER A 317 2.64 1.71 -21.67
C SER A 317 2.10 0.27 -21.63
N THR A 318 2.32 -0.49 -20.55
CA THR A 318 1.85 -1.88 -20.42
C THR A 318 0.40 -1.95 -19.91
N VAL A 319 -0.04 -0.98 -19.09
CA VAL A 319 -1.43 -0.90 -18.62
C VAL A 319 -2.40 -0.56 -19.77
N ASN A 320 -1.93 0.12 -20.81
CA ASN A 320 -2.74 0.49 -21.99
C ASN A 320 -2.59 -0.48 -23.19
N ASN A 321 -1.61 -1.40 -23.18
CA ASN A 321 -1.34 -2.31 -24.30
C ASN A 321 -1.49 -3.79 -23.89
N GLU A 322 -2.59 -4.17 -23.23
CA GLU A 322 -2.94 -5.60 -23.06
C GLU A 322 -3.42 -6.28 -24.37
N ASN A 323 -3.21 -5.66 -25.55
CA ASN A 323 -3.68 -6.19 -26.84
C ASN A 323 -2.64 -6.19 -27.98
N LYS A 324 -1.33 -6.26 -27.68
CA LYS A 324 -0.35 -6.64 -28.72
C LYS A 324 0.68 -7.61 -28.17
N ASN A 325 0.58 -8.84 -28.66
CA ASN A 325 1.65 -9.84 -28.62
C ASN A 325 2.94 -9.19 -29.11
N ASP A 326 3.99 -9.25 -28.29
CA ASP A 326 5.35 -9.21 -28.83
C ASP A 326 6.26 -10.11 -27.99
N ASP A 327 6.54 -11.26 -28.58
CA ASP A 327 7.69 -12.10 -28.29
C ASP A 327 8.95 -11.29 -28.59
N ARG A 328 9.69 -10.86 -27.55
CA ARG A 328 11.11 -10.55 -27.69
C ARG A 328 11.90 -11.03 -26.49
N SER A 329 12.41 -12.24 -26.63
CA SER A 329 13.58 -12.76 -25.93
C SER A 329 14.86 -12.29 -26.65
N GLU A 330 15.72 -11.58 -25.95
CA GLU A 330 17.15 -11.38 -26.29
C GLU A 330 17.86 -11.10 -24.95
N ASP A 331 18.49 -12.11 -24.35
CA ASP A 331 19.85 -12.63 -24.61
C ASP A 331 20.96 -11.65 -24.21
N THR A 332 21.42 -11.77 -22.96
CA THR A 332 22.70 -11.23 -22.51
C THR A 332 23.42 -12.26 -21.66
N LYS A 333 24.14 -13.18 -22.33
CA LYS A 333 25.17 -14.00 -21.70
C LYS A 333 26.45 -13.18 -21.54
N GLY A 334 26.83 -12.92 -20.30
CA GLY A 334 28.09 -12.28 -19.93
C GLY A 334 29.31 -13.10 -20.36
N GLY A 335 30.22 -12.43 -21.08
CA GLY A 335 31.51 -12.95 -21.50
C GLY A 335 32.47 -13.17 -20.33
N LYS A 336 33.26 -14.25 -20.42
CA LYS A 336 34.44 -14.49 -19.60
C LYS A 336 35.68 -13.93 -20.33
N PRO A 337 36.60 -13.22 -19.66
CA PRO A 337 37.84 -12.80 -20.31
C PRO A 337 38.81 -13.98 -20.47
N SER A 338 39.31 -14.14 -21.70
CA SER A 338 40.38 -15.05 -22.10
C SER A 338 41.70 -14.29 -22.11
N TRP A 339 42.65 -14.70 -21.27
CA TRP A 339 44.06 -14.33 -21.41
C TRP A 339 44.91 -15.53 -20.99
N ILE A 340 45.58 -16.15 -21.96
CA ILE A 340 47.02 -16.46 -22.02
C ILE A 340 47.20 -17.43 -23.20
N ASP A 341 47.55 -16.84 -24.35
CA ASP A 341 48.40 -17.49 -25.34
C ASP A 341 49.73 -16.73 -25.33
N GLY A 342 50.83 -17.47 -25.25
CA GLY A 342 52.17 -16.92 -25.20
C GLY A 342 53.22 -18.03 -25.26
N LYS A 343 53.44 -18.55 -26.47
CA LYS A 343 54.62 -19.36 -26.83
C LYS A 343 55.70 -18.47 -27.44
N ASN A 344 56.94 -18.94 -27.30
CA ASN A 344 58.25 -18.46 -27.80
C ASN A 344 58.95 -17.50 -26.81
N SER A 345 60.21 -17.67 -26.40
CA SER A 345 61.42 -18.40 -26.84
C SER A 345 62.47 -18.25 -25.70
N PRO A 346 63.74 -18.76 -25.71
CA PRO A 346 64.38 -19.84 -26.47
C PRO A 346 64.94 -20.96 -25.57
N SER A 347 65.30 -22.07 -26.21
CA SER A 347 66.10 -23.16 -25.65
C SER A 347 67.53 -22.70 -25.33
N ASN A 348 67.91 -22.71 -24.05
CA ASN A 348 69.30 -22.78 -23.64
C ASN A 348 69.58 -24.20 -23.13
N ASN A 349 70.40 -24.92 -23.90
CA ASN A 349 71.00 -26.18 -23.51
C ASN A 349 71.98 -25.92 -22.36
N TYR A 350 71.70 -26.50 -21.20
CA TYR A 350 72.69 -26.84 -20.20
C TYR A 350 72.58 -28.34 -19.95
N GLU A 351 73.51 -29.09 -20.55
CA GLU A 351 73.80 -30.46 -20.13
C GLU A 351 74.34 -30.43 -18.70
N LEU A 352 73.49 -30.77 -17.73
CA LEU A 352 73.95 -31.19 -16.42
C LEU A 352 74.26 -32.69 -16.50
N GLN A 353 75.56 -33.01 -16.52
CA GLN A 353 76.04 -34.37 -16.31
C GLN A 353 75.57 -34.86 -14.93
N VAL A 354 74.53 -35.68 -14.91
CA VAL A 354 74.14 -36.44 -13.72
C VAL A 354 75.14 -37.58 -13.55
N LYS A 355 76.08 -37.38 -12.64
CA LYS A 355 76.96 -38.44 -12.14
C LYS A 355 76.07 -39.58 -11.62
N GLN A 356 76.10 -40.74 -12.27
CA GLN A 356 75.37 -41.93 -11.82
C GLN A 356 75.82 -42.29 -10.40
N LEU A 357 74.91 -42.16 -9.44
CA LEU A 357 75.06 -42.74 -8.11
C LEU A 357 74.95 -44.29 -8.22
N PRO A 358 75.70 -45.05 -7.41
CA PRO A 358 75.76 -46.50 -7.50
C PRO A 358 74.37 -47.12 -7.33
N ALA A 359 74.05 -48.08 -8.19
CA ALA A 359 72.80 -48.83 -8.12
C ALA A 359 72.86 -49.87 -7.01
N ASP A 360 72.64 -49.46 -5.75
CA ASP A 360 72.22 -50.40 -4.71
C ASP A 360 71.38 -49.79 -3.57
N ASN A 361 70.50 -48.82 -3.89
CA ASN A 361 69.45 -48.41 -2.93
C ASN A 361 68.22 -47.71 -3.56
N LYS A 362 67.92 -47.97 -4.84
CA LYS A 362 66.73 -47.38 -5.51
C LYS A 362 65.42 -47.68 -4.79
N LYS A 363 65.28 -48.89 -4.20
CA LYS A 363 64.09 -49.24 -3.40
C LYS A 363 63.99 -48.39 -2.12
N LEU A 364 65.11 -48.07 -1.49
CA LEU A 364 65.17 -47.30 -0.25
C LEU A 364 64.89 -45.81 -0.50
N ILE A 365 65.41 -45.25 -1.59
CA ILE A 365 65.11 -43.86 -2.01
C ILE A 365 63.63 -43.71 -2.39
N THR A 366 63.07 -44.64 -3.17
CA THR A 366 61.64 -44.63 -3.50
C THR A 366 60.78 -44.77 -2.24
N LEU A 367 61.16 -45.63 -1.29
CA LEU A 367 60.48 -45.76 0.00
C LEU A 367 60.50 -44.45 0.80
N VAL A 368 61.66 -43.78 0.87
CA VAL A 368 61.80 -42.48 1.56
C VAL A 368 60.93 -41.41 0.89
N ILE A 369 60.91 -41.34 -0.45
CA ILE A 369 60.06 -40.39 -1.18
C ILE A 369 58.58 -40.66 -0.90
N VAL A 370 58.15 -41.93 -0.92
CA VAL A 370 56.76 -42.31 -0.60
C VAL A 370 56.42 -41.93 0.85
N ILE A 371 57.30 -42.17 1.81
CA ILE A 371 57.08 -41.78 3.21
C ILE A 371 56.94 -40.26 3.33
N VAL A 372 57.82 -39.48 2.70
CA VAL A 372 57.76 -38.01 2.71
C VAL A 372 56.46 -37.51 2.09
N LEU A 373 56.04 -38.05 0.94
CA LEU A 373 54.79 -37.68 0.29
C LEU A 373 53.57 -38.03 1.16
N VAL A 374 53.56 -39.20 1.79
CA VAL A 374 52.49 -39.61 2.72
C VAL A 374 52.45 -38.69 3.94
N SER A 375 53.61 -38.34 4.52
CA SER A 375 53.69 -37.38 5.63
C SER A 375 53.20 -36.00 5.25
N LEU A 376 53.54 -35.50 4.05
CA LEU A 376 53.03 -34.22 3.53
C LEU A 376 51.52 -34.25 3.32
N CYS A 377 50.98 -35.35 2.79
CA CYS A 377 49.53 -35.53 2.64
C CYS A 377 48.81 -35.55 4.00
N ILE A 378 49.38 -36.22 5.02
CA ILE A 378 48.83 -36.24 6.39
C ILE A 378 48.88 -34.83 7.00
N LEU A 379 49.98 -34.09 6.84
CA LEU A 379 50.11 -32.72 7.32
C LEU A 379 49.12 -31.78 6.63
N ALA A 380 48.97 -31.88 5.31
CA ALA A 380 48.00 -31.09 4.55
C ALA A 380 46.56 -31.40 4.99
N PHE A 381 46.25 -32.67 5.22
CA PHE A 381 44.94 -33.09 5.74
C PHE A 381 44.69 -32.55 7.16
N ALA A 382 45.67 -32.64 8.06
CA ALA A 382 45.57 -32.09 9.41
C ALA A 382 45.40 -30.55 9.39
N ALA A 383 46.13 -29.86 8.52
CA ALA A 383 46.02 -28.41 8.33
C ALA A 383 44.63 -28.01 7.82
N LEU A 384 44.06 -28.76 6.86
CA LEU A 384 42.69 -28.55 6.36
C LEU A 384 41.66 -28.71 7.47
N VAL A 385 41.75 -29.79 8.26
CA VAL A 385 40.86 -30.08 9.39
C VAL A 385 40.95 -28.95 10.43
N LEU A 386 42.15 -28.49 10.77
CA LEU A 386 42.38 -27.40 11.72
C LEU A 386 41.84 -26.07 11.18
N PHE A 387 42.11 -25.74 9.92
CA PHE A 387 41.62 -24.53 9.26
C PHE A 387 40.10 -24.45 9.30
N ASN A 388 39.42 -25.53 8.92
CA ASN A 388 37.95 -25.61 8.95
C ASN A 388 37.39 -25.55 10.39
N HIS A 389 38.05 -26.19 11.36
CA HIS A 389 37.67 -26.06 12.77
C HIS A 389 37.74 -24.62 13.27
N ILE A 390 38.84 -23.91 12.99
CA ILE A 390 39.05 -22.51 13.37
C ILE A 390 38.03 -21.62 12.66
N LYS A 391 37.81 -21.83 11.36
CA LYS A 391 36.82 -21.09 10.56
C LYS A 391 35.41 -21.23 11.13
N GLY A 392 34.99 -22.45 11.48
CA GLY A 392 33.70 -22.72 12.12
C GLY A 392 33.56 -22.01 13.46
N ARG A 393 34.57 -22.11 14.34
CA ARG A 393 34.58 -21.39 15.63
C ARG A 393 34.52 -19.87 15.45
N ARG A 394 35.29 -19.31 14.51
CA ARG A 394 35.27 -17.87 14.22
C ARG A 394 33.90 -17.41 13.73
N LYS A 395 33.24 -18.20 12.89
CA LYS A 395 31.87 -17.93 12.40
C LYS A 395 30.87 -17.87 13.57
N LEU A 396 30.93 -18.83 14.49
CA LEU A 396 30.05 -18.87 15.66
C LEU A 396 30.32 -17.71 16.65
N ASN A 397 31.60 -17.44 16.93
CA ASN A 397 32.01 -16.29 17.76
C ASN A 397 31.64 -14.95 17.13
N LYS A 398 31.52 -14.88 15.80
CA LYS A 398 31.06 -13.66 15.12
C LYS A 398 29.59 -13.40 15.42
N LEU A 399 28.74 -14.44 15.44
CA LEU A 399 27.31 -14.30 15.73
C LEU A 399 27.06 -13.70 17.12
N THR A 400 27.79 -14.18 18.13
CA THR A 400 27.64 -13.67 19.51
C THR A 400 28.07 -12.21 19.64
N LYS A 401 28.97 -11.72 18.79
CA LYS A 401 29.45 -10.33 18.78
C LYS A 401 28.63 -9.38 17.90
N MET A 402 27.79 -9.91 17.02
CA MET A 402 26.90 -9.09 16.17
C MET A 402 25.83 -8.37 17.01
N SER A 403 25.25 -7.32 16.44
CA SER A 403 24.01 -6.73 16.95
C SER A 403 22.93 -7.82 17.11
N PRO A 404 21.96 -7.67 18.04
CA PRO A 404 20.88 -8.63 18.20
C PRO A 404 20.20 -9.01 16.89
N ARG A 405 19.86 -7.99 16.10
CA ARG A 405 19.19 -8.12 14.81
C ARG A 405 20.02 -8.92 13.78
N ASP A 406 21.28 -8.55 13.58
CA ASP A 406 22.15 -9.23 12.61
C ASP A 406 22.47 -10.67 13.03
N SER A 407 22.63 -10.88 14.34
CA SER A 407 22.83 -12.21 14.92
C SER A 407 21.63 -13.11 14.65
N ILE A 408 20.39 -12.64 14.88
CA ILE A 408 19.17 -13.40 14.64
C ILE A 408 19.04 -13.77 13.16
N ILE A 409 19.18 -12.80 12.25
CA ILE A 409 19.09 -13.04 10.79
C ILE A 409 20.12 -14.07 10.34
N SER A 410 21.36 -13.95 10.83
CA SER A 410 22.45 -14.87 10.47
C SER A 410 22.25 -16.26 11.08
N SER A 411 21.74 -16.34 12.31
CA SER A 411 21.47 -17.60 13.01
C SER A 411 20.29 -18.35 12.38
N TYR A 412 19.24 -17.63 11.95
CA TYR A 412 18.11 -18.23 11.24
C TYR A 412 18.53 -18.90 9.93
N LYS A 413 19.41 -18.27 9.14
CA LYS A 413 19.98 -18.88 7.93
C LYS A 413 20.71 -20.19 8.23
N LEU A 414 21.42 -20.26 9.36
CA LEU A 414 22.06 -21.50 9.80
C LEU A 414 21.04 -22.55 10.23
N ILE A 415 19.98 -22.18 10.93
CA ILE A 415 18.89 -23.08 11.29
C ILE A 415 18.27 -23.71 10.04
N LEU A 416 17.94 -22.91 9.02
CA LEU A 416 17.43 -23.42 7.75
C LEU A 416 18.41 -24.38 7.07
N PHE A 417 19.71 -24.05 7.09
CA PHE A 417 20.74 -24.93 6.54
C PHE A 417 20.80 -26.28 7.28
N TYR A 418 20.77 -26.28 8.63
CA TYR A 418 20.82 -27.51 9.42
C TYR A 418 19.55 -28.35 9.26
N MET A 419 18.38 -27.69 9.19
CA MET A 419 17.12 -28.36 8.85
C MET A 419 17.19 -29.06 7.49
N SER A 420 17.76 -28.39 6.47
CA SER A 420 17.94 -28.98 5.13
C SER A 420 18.86 -30.20 5.14
N LEU A 421 19.92 -30.19 5.96
CA LEU A 421 20.84 -31.35 6.10
C LEU A 421 20.16 -32.59 6.69
N LEU A 422 19.11 -32.37 7.49
CA LEU A 422 18.29 -33.41 8.10
C LEU A 422 17.11 -33.84 7.22
N GLY A 423 16.99 -33.31 6.01
CA GLY A 423 15.89 -33.64 5.09
C GLY A 423 14.62 -32.81 5.29
N TYR A 424 14.66 -31.82 6.17
CA TYR A 424 13.52 -30.93 6.47
C TYR A 424 13.72 -29.57 5.82
N GLY A 425 14.09 -29.57 4.54
CA GLY A 425 14.31 -28.35 3.77
C GLY A 425 13.02 -27.55 3.57
N LYS A 426 13.22 -26.28 3.23
CA LYS A 426 12.16 -25.40 2.76
C LYS A 426 11.71 -25.82 1.36
N GLU A 427 10.42 -25.75 1.10
CA GLU A 427 9.86 -25.97 -0.25
C GLU A 427 9.92 -24.68 -1.09
N ASP A 428 9.87 -24.83 -2.42
CA ASP A 428 9.91 -23.69 -3.33
C ASP A 428 8.69 -22.78 -3.11
N GLY A 429 8.92 -21.46 -3.05
CA GLY A 429 7.86 -20.45 -2.88
C GLY A 429 7.27 -20.35 -1.46
N GLU A 430 7.63 -21.25 -0.54
CA GLU A 430 7.14 -21.24 0.82
C GLU A 430 7.56 -19.93 1.54
N THR A 431 6.75 -19.33 2.42
CA THR A 431 7.21 -18.20 3.27
C THR A 431 7.91 -18.73 4.54
N PRO A 432 8.68 -17.92 5.29
CA PRO A 432 9.23 -18.37 6.58
C PRO A 432 8.13 -18.88 7.52
N LYS A 433 6.97 -18.23 7.53
CA LYS A 433 5.83 -18.61 8.39
C LYS A 433 5.18 -19.91 7.92
N ASP A 434 4.97 -20.09 6.62
CA ASP A 434 4.44 -21.35 6.07
C ASP A 434 5.37 -22.51 6.37
N TYR A 435 6.69 -22.30 6.21
CA TYR A 435 7.71 -23.27 6.55
C TYR A 435 7.67 -23.67 8.01
N ALA A 436 7.59 -22.69 8.92
CA ALA A 436 7.49 -22.95 10.34
C ALA A 436 6.19 -23.70 10.70
N ASN A 437 5.07 -23.35 10.07
CA ASN A 437 3.78 -24.01 10.28
C ASN A 437 3.79 -25.46 9.79
N ARG A 438 4.27 -25.72 8.57
CA ARG A 438 4.40 -27.07 8.00
C ARG A 438 5.32 -27.94 8.86
N MET A 439 6.47 -27.37 9.26
CA MET A 439 7.47 -28.11 10.03
C MET A 439 7.19 -28.20 11.52
N GLY A 440 6.34 -27.34 12.08
CA GLY A 440 6.14 -27.14 13.52
C GLY A 440 5.64 -28.35 14.29
N LYS A 441 5.17 -29.41 13.60
CA LYS A 441 4.80 -30.69 14.20
C LYS A 441 5.93 -31.74 14.20
N SER A 442 7.04 -31.46 13.51
CA SER A 442 8.18 -32.38 13.46
C SER A 442 9.02 -32.32 14.73
N ILE A 443 9.56 -33.47 15.13
CA ILE A 443 10.47 -33.58 16.29
C ILE A 443 11.66 -32.63 16.13
N VAL A 444 12.21 -32.50 14.92
CA VAL A 444 13.37 -31.65 14.63
C VAL A 444 13.04 -30.16 14.78
N ALA A 445 11.85 -29.72 14.33
CA ALA A 445 11.41 -28.34 14.50
C ALA A 445 11.12 -27.97 15.95
N ASN A 446 10.66 -28.93 16.77
CA ASN A 446 10.46 -28.72 18.21
C ASN A 446 11.80 -28.50 18.95
N HIS A 447 12.86 -29.23 18.58
CA HIS A 447 14.20 -29.01 19.13
C HIS A 447 14.76 -27.63 18.77
N ALA A 448 14.35 -27.07 17.63
CA ALA A 448 14.74 -25.75 17.16
C ALA A 448 13.76 -24.63 17.57
N ASN A 449 12.67 -24.95 18.29
CA ASN A 449 11.56 -24.03 18.57
C ASN A 449 11.18 -23.17 17.34
N LEU A 450 11.03 -23.83 16.18
CA LEU A 450 11.10 -23.19 14.87
C LEU A 450 10.03 -22.09 14.67
N ASN A 451 8.83 -22.25 15.23
CA ASN A 451 7.77 -21.25 15.15
C ASN A 451 8.19 -19.95 15.86
N THR A 452 8.60 -20.04 17.13
CA THR A 452 9.04 -18.90 17.93
C THR A 452 10.25 -18.22 17.29
N VAL A 453 11.22 -19.02 16.83
CA VAL A 453 12.43 -18.50 16.16
C VAL A 453 12.09 -17.81 14.84
N THR A 454 11.13 -18.34 14.09
CA THR A 454 10.66 -17.72 12.84
C THR A 454 9.96 -16.40 13.11
N ASP A 455 9.17 -16.29 14.17
CA ASP A 455 8.50 -15.04 14.54
C ASP A 455 9.52 -13.95 14.93
N VAL A 456 10.51 -14.31 15.75
CA VAL A 456 11.60 -13.41 16.10
C VAL A 456 12.43 -13.02 14.88
N PHE A 457 12.67 -13.96 13.96
CA PHE A 457 13.34 -13.66 12.69
C PHE A 457 12.53 -12.70 11.82
N ILE A 458 11.22 -12.88 11.69
CA ILE A 458 10.34 -12.01 10.92
C ILE A 458 10.38 -10.59 11.50
N LEU A 459 10.27 -10.45 12.83
CA LEU A 459 10.40 -9.17 13.51
C LEU A 459 11.77 -8.53 13.25
N ALA A 460 12.86 -9.29 13.41
CA ALA A 460 14.22 -8.80 13.19
C ALA A 460 14.48 -8.41 11.73
N ARG A 461 13.84 -9.07 10.76
CA ARG A 461 14.11 -8.84 9.33
C ARG A 461 13.21 -7.78 8.70
N TYR A 462 11.96 -7.69 9.13
CA TYR A 462 10.92 -6.93 8.42
C TYR A 462 10.21 -5.86 9.28
N SER A 463 10.55 -5.73 10.56
CA SER A 463 9.97 -4.69 11.43
C SER A 463 11.03 -3.70 11.93
N ASN A 464 10.63 -2.44 12.17
CA ASN A 464 11.45 -1.44 12.85
C ASN A 464 11.41 -1.56 14.38
N ASN A 465 10.68 -2.53 14.92
CA ASN A 465 10.61 -2.77 16.37
C ASN A 465 11.99 -3.07 16.96
N ALA A 466 12.22 -2.66 18.20
CA ALA A 466 13.44 -2.99 18.92
C ALA A 466 13.57 -4.51 19.09
N ILE A 467 14.79 -5.01 18.91
CA ILE A 467 15.15 -6.43 19.09
C ILE A 467 16.15 -6.50 20.23
N THR A 468 15.86 -7.35 21.22
CA THR A 468 16.61 -7.39 22.47
C THR A 468 17.72 -8.46 22.45
N ASP A 469 18.68 -8.34 23.37
CA ASP A 469 19.66 -9.41 23.60
C ASP A 469 19.00 -10.72 24.09
N LYS A 470 17.82 -10.63 24.72
CA LYS A 470 17.03 -11.81 25.11
C LYS A 470 16.53 -12.56 23.87
N ASP A 471 16.01 -11.84 22.87
CA ASP A 471 15.57 -12.43 21.60
C ASP A 471 16.75 -13.10 20.87
N LYS A 472 17.90 -12.43 20.88
CA LYS A 472 19.16 -12.97 20.34
C LYS A 472 19.56 -14.26 21.04
N ALA A 473 19.57 -14.28 22.38
CA ALA A 473 19.91 -15.46 23.17
C ALA A 473 18.98 -16.63 22.85
N HIS A 474 17.67 -16.40 22.79
CA HIS A 474 16.69 -17.43 22.47
C HIS A 474 16.92 -18.08 21.10
N VAL A 475 17.24 -17.29 20.07
CA VAL A 475 17.52 -17.82 18.73
C VAL A 475 18.87 -18.57 18.69
N LEU A 476 19.89 -18.08 19.40
CA LEU A 476 21.18 -18.77 19.51
C LEU A 476 21.07 -20.11 20.25
N ASP A 477 20.29 -20.18 21.32
CA ASP A 477 20.04 -21.43 22.05
C ASP A 477 19.31 -22.45 21.18
N SER A 478 18.31 -22.00 20.43
CA SER A 478 17.59 -22.82 19.46
C SER A 478 18.52 -23.37 18.37
N PHE A 479 19.44 -22.54 17.86
CA PHE A 479 20.47 -22.98 16.92
C PHE A 479 21.42 -24.01 17.55
N ASN A 480 21.88 -23.77 18.78
CA ASN A 480 22.77 -24.68 19.50
C ASN A 480 22.11 -26.06 19.72
N ASN A 481 20.85 -26.08 20.13
CA ASN A 481 20.06 -27.31 20.31
C ASN A 481 19.94 -28.08 18.99
N LEU A 482 19.58 -27.41 17.89
CA LEU A 482 19.51 -28.03 16.57
C LEU A 482 20.88 -28.55 16.10
N SER A 483 21.96 -27.81 16.35
CA SER A 483 23.32 -28.24 16.00
C SER A 483 23.75 -29.50 16.76
N LEU A 484 23.42 -29.58 18.06
CA LEU A 484 23.68 -30.78 18.87
C LEU A 484 22.86 -31.97 18.36
N TYR A 485 21.57 -31.78 18.11
CA TYR A 485 20.70 -32.81 17.54
C TYR A 485 21.21 -33.29 16.17
N THR A 486 21.62 -32.36 15.31
CA THR A 486 22.19 -32.67 13.99
C THR A 486 23.45 -33.52 14.14
N LYS A 487 24.37 -33.16 15.04
CA LYS A 487 25.58 -33.96 15.30
C LYS A 487 25.26 -35.40 15.71
N GLN A 488 24.20 -35.61 16.49
CA GLN A 488 23.78 -36.95 16.94
C GLN A 488 23.16 -37.79 15.80
N ASN A 489 22.43 -37.16 14.87
CA ASN A 489 21.62 -37.87 13.86
C ASN A 489 22.22 -37.93 12.45
N LEU A 490 23.21 -37.09 12.13
CA LEU A 490 23.82 -37.05 10.78
C LEU A 490 24.76 -38.24 10.50
N GLY A 491 25.15 -39.00 11.53
CA GLY A 491 26.17 -40.05 11.47
C GLY A 491 27.59 -39.50 11.58
N LYS A 492 28.48 -40.22 12.28
CA LYS A 492 29.84 -39.76 12.62
C LYS A 492 30.67 -39.35 11.39
N PHE A 493 30.60 -40.13 10.32
CA PHE A 493 31.36 -39.89 9.09
C PHE A 493 30.87 -38.67 8.30
N LYS A 494 29.54 -38.52 8.12
CA LYS A 494 28.94 -37.40 7.41
C LYS A 494 29.13 -36.09 8.18
N HIS A 495 28.98 -36.11 9.50
CA HIS A 495 29.31 -34.97 10.37
C HIS A 495 30.78 -34.57 10.26
N PHE A 496 31.71 -35.55 10.32
CA PHE A 496 33.13 -35.28 10.18
C PHE A 496 33.46 -34.63 8.83
N THR A 497 32.89 -35.17 7.75
CA THR A 497 33.08 -34.65 6.39
C THR A 497 32.58 -33.22 6.24
N LEU A 498 31.34 -32.95 6.68
CA LEU A 498 30.75 -31.61 6.55
C LEU A 498 31.46 -30.56 7.41
N LYS A 499 31.89 -30.94 8.62
CA LYS A 499 32.55 -30.05 9.57
C LYS A 499 34.01 -29.79 9.22
N TYR A 500 34.78 -30.85 9.00
CA TYR A 500 36.24 -30.76 8.95
C TYR A 500 36.82 -30.81 7.53
N LEU A 501 36.12 -31.40 6.56
CA LEU A 501 36.59 -31.44 5.16
C LEU A 501 35.96 -30.34 4.32
N GLN A 502 34.64 -30.14 4.45
CA GLN A 502 33.90 -29.14 3.65
C GLN A 502 33.74 -27.79 4.35
N GLY A 503 33.92 -27.72 5.67
CA GLY A 503 33.77 -26.48 6.45
C GLY A 503 32.36 -25.86 6.37
N LYS A 504 31.32 -26.69 6.21
CA LYS A 504 29.93 -26.27 6.03
C LYS A 504 29.18 -26.07 7.36
N ILE A 505 29.49 -26.87 8.39
CA ILE A 505 28.87 -26.86 9.73
C ILE A 505 29.88 -26.65 10.85
#